data_AF-A0A2R6LXM8-F1
#
_entry.id   AF-A0A2R6LXM8-F1
#
_cell.length_a   1.000
_cell.length_b   1.000
_cell.length_c   1.000
_cell.angle_alpha   90.00
_cell.angle_beta   90.00
_cell.angle_gamma   90.00
#
_symmetry.space_group_name_H-M   'P 1'
#
loop_
_entity.id
_entity.type
_entity.pdbx_description
1 polymer ?
#
loop_
_entity_poly.entity_id
_entity_poly.type
_entity_poly.pdbx_seq_one_letter_code
_entity_poly.pdbx_strand_id
1 'polypeptide(L)'
;MSDIQPENDVSQSTPRELLGNPFEPLVSQLEQFEAGLQLIFDNPREFFEEVVNDVLSRPPEERFTGSTEIIREHVRTEFGSTDVFRSQLPDLDQDRLLSFLERIVKKLRDDTLKGVFYEREADDYLILAGAHQWVLSGIREMRESDDDVNDEQILAIITALWARLYELIRSDQPSVDRETIRDIGRARYYLARATGDVPEKNPEKQDDDELYRDALELGAVVAYTHLSISVNRGAELVDLSQQAFIELLSKYDVQPRYGPQSPEKLYEDDV
;
A
#
# COMPACT_ATOMS: atom_id res chain seq x y z
N MET A 1 33.15 -50.57 17.73
CA MET A 1 32.59 -50.34 16.39
C MET A 1 31.47 -49.35 16.58
N SER A 2 31.76 -48.09 16.31
CA SER A 2 30.87 -46.95 16.57
C SER A 2 30.39 -46.47 15.22
N ASP A 3 29.10 -46.61 14.96
CA ASP A 3 28.45 -46.06 13.76
C ASP A 3 28.41 -44.54 13.89
N ILE A 4 29.09 -43.87 12.96
CA ILE A 4 28.96 -42.44 12.71
C ILE A 4 27.82 -42.30 11.70
N GLN A 5 26.66 -41.83 12.16
CA GLN A 5 25.60 -41.37 11.26
C GLN A 5 26.08 -40.13 10.51
N PRO A 6 25.86 -40.03 9.19
CA PRO A 6 26.13 -38.81 8.46
C PRO A 6 25.07 -37.76 8.78
N GLU A 7 25.59 -36.57 9.04
CA GLU A 7 24.98 -35.24 9.13
C GLU A 7 23.57 -35.12 8.52
N ASN A 8 22.60 -34.76 9.37
CA ASN A 8 21.33 -34.21 8.92
C ASN A 8 21.59 -32.84 8.29
N ASP A 9 21.66 -32.87 6.96
CA ASP A 9 20.91 -32.01 6.04
C ASP A 9 20.55 -30.62 6.62
N VAL A 10 21.53 -29.72 6.55
CA VAL A 10 21.26 -28.28 6.56
C VAL A 10 20.54 -28.00 5.24
N SER A 11 19.21 -28.14 5.27
CA SER A 11 18.30 -27.67 4.22
C SER A 11 18.74 -26.27 3.83
N GLN A 12 19.41 -26.17 2.67
CA GLN A 12 19.76 -24.93 2.02
C GLN A 12 18.46 -24.32 1.51
N SER A 13 17.66 -23.75 2.41
CA SER A 13 16.60 -22.84 2.04
C SER A 13 17.28 -21.68 1.31
N THR A 14 16.98 -21.54 0.03
CA THR A 14 17.57 -20.44 -0.75
C THR A 14 17.10 -19.11 -0.16
N PRO A 15 17.87 -18.01 -0.25
CA PRO A 15 17.40 -16.69 0.22
C PRO A 15 16.01 -16.32 -0.31
N ARG A 16 15.66 -16.82 -1.50
CA ARG A 16 14.34 -16.66 -2.16
C ARG A 16 13.17 -17.36 -1.44
N GLU A 17 13.45 -18.36 -0.59
CA GLU A 17 12.45 -19.02 0.28
C GLU A 17 12.38 -18.36 1.66
N LEU A 18 13.36 -17.54 2.02
CA LEU A 18 13.39 -16.72 3.23
C LEU A 18 12.81 -15.30 3.00
N LEU A 19 12.60 -14.93 1.73
CA LEU A 19 12.19 -13.61 1.26
C LEU A 19 11.00 -13.85 0.32
N GLY A 20 9.81 -13.97 0.92
CA GLY A 20 8.64 -14.60 0.32
C GLY A 20 7.94 -13.80 -0.78
N ASN A 21 6.68 -14.16 -1.04
CA ASN A 21 5.81 -13.53 -2.03
C ASN A 21 5.60 -12.02 -1.69
N PRO A 22 5.67 -11.05 -2.62
CA PRO A 22 5.40 -9.64 -2.33
C PRO A 22 4.03 -9.38 -1.70
N PHE A 23 3.08 -10.31 -1.88
CA PHE A 23 1.75 -10.28 -1.28
C PHE A 23 1.67 -10.90 0.12
N GLU A 24 2.71 -11.58 0.60
CA GLU A 24 2.69 -12.27 1.91
C GLU A 24 2.42 -11.33 3.10
N PRO A 25 3.00 -10.11 3.19
CA PRO A 25 2.63 -9.16 4.23
C PRO A 25 1.13 -8.84 4.22
N LEU A 26 0.57 -8.72 3.02
CA LEU A 26 -0.82 -8.38 2.77
C LEU A 26 -1.75 -9.51 3.20
N VAL A 27 -1.45 -10.74 2.79
CA VAL A 27 -2.13 -11.97 3.22
C VAL A 27 -2.17 -12.04 4.75
N SER A 28 -1.00 -11.91 5.40
CA SER A 28 -0.89 -12.07 6.85
C SER A 28 -1.70 -11.04 7.63
N GLN A 29 -1.77 -9.79 7.16
CA GLN A 29 -2.58 -8.77 7.83
C GLN A 29 -4.08 -8.95 7.58
N LEU A 30 -4.49 -9.40 6.39
CA LEU A 30 -5.89 -9.73 6.12
C LEU A 30 -6.37 -10.89 6.98
N GLU A 31 -5.59 -11.96 7.11
CA GLU A 31 -5.91 -13.08 7.99
C GLU A 31 -6.04 -12.65 9.46
N GLN A 32 -5.16 -11.77 9.94
CA GLN A 32 -5.23 -11.20 11.30
C GLN A 32 -6.48 -10.34 11.49
N PHE A 33 -6.84 -9.55 10.48
CA PHE A 33 -8.02 -8.69 10.51
C PHE A 33 -9.32 -9.51 10.47
N GLU A 34 -9.42 -10.49 9.56
CA GLU A 34 -10.53 -11.45 9.48
C GLU A 34 -10.72 -12.18 10.81
N ALA A 35 -9.64 -12.70 11.42
CA ALA A 35 -9.69 -13.38 12.71
C ALA A 35 -10.18 -12.47 13.86
N GLY A 36 -9.81 -11.18 13.82
CA GLY A 36 -10.31 -10.20 14.78
C GLY A 36 -11.81 -9.94 14.64
N LEU A 37 -12.31 -9.91 13.40
CA LEU A 37 -13.72 -9.67 13.10
C LEU A 37 -14.62 -10.88 13.36
N GLN A 38 -14.08 -12.11 13.32
CA GLN A 38 -14.83 -13.33 13.67
C GLN A 38 -15.46 -13.30 15.09
N LEU A 39 -14.97 -12.43 15.98
CA LEU A 39 -15.52 -12.25 17.32
C LEU A 39 -16.83 -11.45 17.35
N ILE A 40 -17.09 -10.69 16.29
CA ILE A 40 -18.22 -9.75 16.16
C ILE A 40 -19.11 -10.15 14.98
N PHE A 41 -18.59 -11.00 14.10
CA PHE A 41 -19.14 -11.23 12.78
C PHE A 41 -18.98 -12.69 12.34
N ASP A 42 -20.06 -13.31 11.87
CA ASP A 42 -20.10 -14.77 11.65
C ASP A 42 -19.30 -15.21 10.41
N ASN A 43 -19.23 -14.39 9.35
CA ASN A 43 -18.45 -14.72 8.14
C ASN A 43 -17.73 -13.51 7.50
N PRO A 44 -16.69 -12.95 8.15
CA PRO A 44 -15.93 -11.78 7.65
C PRO A 44 -15.40 -11.94 6.25
N ARG A 45 -14.97 -13.15 5.89
CA ARG A 45 -14.41 -13.41 4.57
C ARG A 45 -15.46 -13.23 3.48
N GLU A 46 -16.62 -13.87 3.60
CA GLU A 46 -17.69 -13.77 2.59
C GLU A 46 -18.15 -12.32 2.43
N PHE A 47 -18.31 -11.58 3.53
CA PHE A 47 -18.63 -10.15 3.46
C PHE A 47 -17.59 -9.33 2.69
N PHE A 48 -16.29 -9.51 2.98
CA PHE A 48 -15.25 -8.79 2.24
C PHE A 48 -15.21 -9.21 0.77
N GLU A 49 -15.35 -10.50 0.47
CA GLU A 49 -15.38 -11.00 -0.91
C GLU A 49 -16.55 -10.38 -1.68
N GLU A 50 -17.75 -10.32 -1.11
CA GLU A 50 -18.91 -9.69 -1.75
C GLU A 50 -18.71 -8.19 -1.98
N VAL A 51 -18.24 -7.45 -0.95
CA VAL A 51 -17.93 -6.02 -1.09
C VAL A 51 -16.87 -5.78 -2.18
N VAL A 52 -15.80 -6.57 -2.20
CA VAL A 52 -14.73 -6.46 -3.20
C VAL A 52 -15.26 -6.75 -4.60
N ASN A 53 -16.04 -7.82 -4.77
CA ASN A 53 -16.63 -8.17 -6.06
C ASN A 53 -17.55 -7.06 -6.56
N ASP A 54 -18.41 -6.50 -5.70
CA ASP A 54 -19.32 -5.43 -6.08
C ASP A 54 -18.57 -4.14 -6.44
N VAL A 55 -17.55 -3.76 -5.66
CA VAL A 55 -16.67 -2.62 -5.97
C VAL A 55 -16.00 -2.82 -7.32
N LEU A 56 -15.35 -3.96 -7.54
CA LEU A 56 -14.59 -4.20 -8.78
C LEU A 56 -15.49 -4.42 -10.00
N SER A 57 -16.76 -4.80 -9.81
CA SER A 57 -17.74 -4.93 -10.90
C SER A 57 -18.16 -3.58 -11.50
N ARG A 58 -18.01 -2.48 -10.76
CA ARG A 58 -18.37 -1.14 -11.23
C ARG A 58 -17.40 -0.60 -12.29
N PRO A 59 -17.85 0.32 -13.17
CA PRO A 59 -16.97 1.08 -14.04
C PRO A 59 -15.87 1.80 -13.24
N PRO A 60 -14.64 1.96 -13.79
CA PRO A 60 -13.51 2.47 -13.01
C PRO A 60 -13.77 3.79 -12.28
N GLU A 61 -14.36 4.79 -12.94
CA GLU A 61 -14.70 6.07 -12.30
C GLU A 61 -15.66 5.90 -11.11
N GLU A 62 -16.65 5.02 -11.23
CA GLU A 62 -17.63 4.76 -10.17
C GLU A 62 -17.00 4.03 -8.98
N ARG A 63 -15.95 3.23 -9.18
CA ARG A 63 -15.20 2.63 -8.07
C ARG A 63 -14.61 3.72 -7.17
N PHE A 64 -13.92 4.69 -7.76
CA PHE A 64 -13.21 5.73 -7.00
C PHE A 64 -14.12 6.87 -6.49
N THR A 65 -15.37 6.93 -6.92
CA THR A 65 -16.30 8.01 -6.54
C THR A 65 -17.52 7.53 -5.77
N GLY A 66 -17.87 6.24 -5.81
CA GLY A 66 -19.13 5.72 -5.25
C GLY A 66 -19.02 4.43 -4.44
N SER A 67 -17.83 3.90 -4.18
CA SER A 67 -17.67 2.64 -3.43
C SER A 67 -18.13 2.71 -1.97
N THR A 68 -18.27 3.90 -1.39
CA THR A 68 -18.83 4.08 -0.03
C THR A 68 -20.27 3.60 0.08
N GLU A 69 -21.08 3.77 -0.97
CA GLU A 69 -22.47 3.31 -0.93
C GLU A 69 -22.53 1.77 -0.96
N ILE A 70 -21.61 1.11 -1.66
CA ILE A 70 -21.50 -0.36 -1.65
C ILE A 70 -21.25 -0.86 -0.22
N ILE A 71 -20.27 -0.28 0.48
CA ILE A 71 -20.01 -0.63 1.88
C ILE A 71 -21.26 -0.40 2.73
N ARG A 72 -21.95 0.73 2.57
CA ARG A 72 -23.16 1.04 3.35
C ARG A 72 -24.29 0.05 3.07
N GLU A 73 -24.51 -0.35 1.82
CA GLU A 73 -25.52 -1.34 1.43
C GLU A 73 -25.22 -2.71 2.05
N HIS A 74 -23.97 -3.16 1.99
CA HIS A 74 -23.54 -4.40 2.61
C HIS A 74 -23.68 -4.36 4.15
N VAL A 75 -23.23 -3.28 4.78
CA VAL A 75 -23.39 -3.08 6.24
C VAL A 75 -24.87 -3.05 6.63
N ARG A 76 -25.75 -2.42 5.84
CA ARG A 76 -27.20 -2.42 6.12
C ARG A 76 -27.83 -3.80 5.93
N THR A 77 -27.40 -4.55 4.93
CA THR A 77 -27.91 -5.90 4.67
C THR A 77 -27.56 -6.84 5.81
N GLU A 78 -26.31 -6.75 6.29
CA GLU A 78 -25.79 -7.66 7.29
C GLU A 78 -26.18 -7.28 8.73
N PHE A 79 -26.09 -5.99 9.07
CA PHE A 79 -26.32 -5.50 10.44
C PHE A 79 -27.68 -4.80 10.61
N GLY A 80 -28.49 -4.71 9.56
CA GLY A 80 -29.77 -3.99 9.54
C GLY A 80 -29.63 -2.47 9.45
N SER A 81 -28.58 -1.88 10.03
CA SER A 81 -28.23 -0.47 9.85
C SER A 81 -26.76 -0.17 10.16
N THR A 82 -26.27 0.96 9.66
CA THR A 82 -24.94 1.49 10.01
C THR A 82 -24.80 1.82 11.49
N ASP A 83 -25.90 2.19 12.17
CA ASP A 83 -25.90 2.50 13.60
C ASP A 83 -25.76 1.24 14.44
N VAL A 84 -26.39 0.13 14.03
CA VAL A 84 -26.23 -1.17 14.69
C VAL A 84 -24.79 -1.65 14.54
N PHE A 85 -24.20 -1.55 13.34
CA PHE A 85 -22.78 -1.87 13.13
C PHE A 85 -21.86 -1.02 14.03
N ARG A 86 -22.06 0.29 14.08
CA ARG A 86 -21.30 1.18 14.97
C ARG A 86 -21.45 0.79 16.45
N SER A 87 -22.63 0.34 16.87
CA SER A 87 -22.87 -0.09 18.25
C SER A 87 -22.12 -1.37 18.64
N GLN A 88 -21.71 -2.20 17.67
CA GLN A 88 -20.84 -3.36 17.89
C GLN A 88 -19.37 -2.97 18.10
N LEU A 89 -19.01 -1.73 17.77
CA LEU A 89 -17.66 -1.16 17.91
C LEU A 89 -17.67 0.08 18.83
N PRO A 90 -18.24 0.00 20.05
CA PRO A 90 -18.54 1.18 20.87
C PRO A 90 -17.30 1.95 21.34
N ASP A 91 -16.14 1.30 21.37
CA ASP A 91 -14.86 1.91 21.78
C ASP A 91 -14.02 2.44 20.60
N LEU A 92 -14.50 2.30 19.37
CA LEU A 92 -13.86 2.80 18.14
C LEU A 92 -14.58 4.06 17.66
N ASP A 93 -14.19 5.20 18.22
CA ASP A 93 -14.46 6.49 17.56
C ASP A 93 -13.69 6.59 16.23
N GLN A 94 -14.06 7.57 15.39
CA GLN A 94 -13.46 7.77 14.06
C GLN A 94 -11.93 7.90 14.14
N ASP A 95 -11.42 8.67 15.10
CA ASP A 95 -9.97 8.87 15.28
C ASP A 95 -9.22 7.58 15.64
N ARG A 96 -9.81 6.74 16.51
CA ARG A 96 -9.25 5.43 16.86
C ARG A 96 -9.29 4.48 15.68
N LEU A 97 -10.36 4.48 14.90
CA LEU A 97 -10.47 3.67 13.69
C LEU A 97 -9.43 4.09 12.65
N LEU A 98 -9.32 5.39 12.35
CA LEU A 98 -8.31 5.91 11.43
C LEU A 98 -6.89 5.61 11.91
N SER A 99 -6.61 5.74 13.22
CA SER A 99 -5.30 5.40 13.80
C SER A 99 -5.00 3.90 13.72
N PHE A 100 -6.02 3.06 13.90
CA PHE A 100 -5.91 1.61 13.76
C PHE A 100 -5.58 1.22 12.31
N LEU A 101 -6.33 1.77 11.33
CA LEU A 101 -6.09 1.56 9.91
C LEU A 101 -4.71 2.06 9.49
N GLU A 102 -4.32 3.26 9.92
CA GLU A 102 -3.01 3.84 9.63
C GLU A 102 -1.88 2.93 10.13
N ARG A 103 -2.02 2.36 11.33
CA ARG A 103 -1.01 1.43 11.89
C ARG A 103 -0.91 0.14 11.06
N ILE A 104 -2.03 -0.43 10.62
CA ILE A 104 -2.04 -1.62 9.77
C ILE A 104 -1.33 -1.32 8.44
N VAL A 105 -1.73 -0.23 7.77
CA VAL A 105 -1.19 0.11 6.45
C VAL A 105 0.29 0.51 6.54
N LYS A 106 0.72 1.20 7.61
CA LYS A 106 2.16 1.45 7.87
C LYS A 106 2.94 0.16 8.00
N LYS A 107 2.42 -0.80 8.79
CA LYS A 107 3.06 -2.11 8.94
C LYS A 107 3.16 -2.84 7.60
N LEU A 108 2.08 -2.85 6.80
CA LEU A 108 2.07 -3.45 5.47
C LEU A 108 3.13 -2.85 4.55
N ARG A 109 3.20 -1.51 4.49
CA ARG A 109 4.22 -0.80 3.72
C ARG A 109 5.62 -1.19 4.21
N ASP A 110 5.87 -1.13 5.51
CA ASP A 110 7.19 -1.39 6.08
C ASP A 110 7.62 -2.85 5.85
N ASP A 111 6.68 -3.81 5.94
CA ASP A 111 6.93 -5.21 5.62
C ASP A 111 7.15 -5.43 4.11
N THR A 112 6.39 -4.76 3.24
CA THR A 112 6.60 -4.76 1.77
C THR A 112 7.99 -4.20 1.43
N LEU A 113 8.39 -3.10 2.06
CA LEU A 113 9.69 -2.46 1.83
C LEU A 113 10.88 -3.33 2.23
N LYS A 114 10.70 -4.32 3.12
CA LYS A 114 11.76 -5.30 3.38
C LYS A 114 12.13 -6.05 2.12
N GLY A 115 11.17 -6.40 1.27
CA GLY A 115 11.43 -7.08 -0.01
C GLY A 115 12.31 -6.26 -0.95
N VAL A 116 12.10 -4.94 -1.02
CA VAL A 116 12.94 -4.01 -1.82
C VAL A 116 14.42 -4.08 -1.42
N PHE A 117 14.73 -4.34 -0.15
CA PHE A 117 16.11 -4.43 0.32
C PHE A 117 16.81 -5.70 -0.16
N TYR A 118 16.10 -6.82 -0.25
CA TYR A 118 16.71 -8.13 -0.50
C TYR A 118 16.54 -8.63 -1.93
N GLU A 119 15.53 -8.17 -2.66
CA GLU A 119 15.26 -8.61 -4.03
C GLU A 119 16.02 -7.78 -5.07
N ARG A 120 16.42 -8.46 -6.16
CA ARG A 120 17.05 -7.79 -7.31
C ARG A 120 16.03 -7.15 -8.23
N GLU A 121 14.89 -7.81 -8.41
CA GLU A 121 13.73 -7.33 -9.18
C GLU A 121 12.68 -6.92 -8.15
N ALA A 122 12.73 -5.66 -7.74
CA ALA A 122 11.92 -5.14 -6.64
C ALA A 122 10.61 -4.46 -7.11
N ASP A 123 10.30 -4.51 -8.39
CA ASP A 123 9.24 -3.74 -9.03
C ASP A 123 7.88 -3.90 -8.35
N ASP A 124 7.42 -5.14 -8.13
CA ASP A 124 6.14 -5.40 -7.46
C ASP A 124 6.13 -4.84 -6.03
N TYR A 125 7.24 -4.98 -5.30
CA TYR A 125 7.38 -4.41 -3.96
C TYR A 125 7.34 -2.88 -3.96
N LEU A 126 7.96 -2.24 -4.95
CA LEU A 126 7.94 -0.78 -5.12
C LEU A 126 6.52 -0.30 -5.43
N ILE A 127 5.84 -0.95 -6.37
CA ILE A 127 4.47 -0.62 -6.76
C ILE A 127 3.51 -0.76 -5.56
N LEU A 128 3.60 -1.88 -4.83
CA LEU A 128 2.80 -2.11 -3.63
C LEU A 128 3.14 -1.10 -2.52
N ALA A 129 4.41 -0.77 -2.29
CA ALA A 129 4.78 0.24 -1.31
C ALA A 129 4.19 1.62 -1.66
N GLY A 130 4.18 1.98 -2.96
CA GLY A 130 3.50 3.16 -3.47
C GLY A 130 1.99 3.14 -3.23
N ALA A 131 1.33 2.00 -3.49
CA ALA A 131 -0.10 1.82 -3.22
C ALA A 131 -0.45 2.02 -1.74
N HIS A 132 0.31 1.40 -0.83
CA HIS A 132 0.14 1.59 0.61
C HIS A 132 0.35 3.05 1.03
N GLN A 133 1.32 3.75 0.42
CA GLN A 133 1.54 5.16 0.69
C GLN A 133 0.32 6.02 0.31
N TRP A 134 -0.37 5.72 -0.78
CA TRP A 134 -1.60 6.45 -1.15
C TRP A 134 -2.75 6.20 -0.17
N VAL A 135 -2.91 4.97 0.32
CA VAL A 135 -3.86 4.68 1.39
C VAL A 135 -3.52 5.50 2.65
N LEU A 136 -2.23 5.56 3.03
CA LEU A 136 -1.79 6.37 4.17
C LEU A 136 -1.97 7.88 3.97
N SER A 137 -1.84 8.37 2.74
CA SER A 137 -2.14 9.77 2.43
C SER A 137 -3.63 10.03 2.60
N GLY A 138 -4.52 9.22 2.02
CA GLY A 138 -5.97 9.37 2.20
C GLY A 138 -6.41 9.32 3.67
N ILE A 139 -5.83 8.42 4.48
CA ILE A 139 -6.12 8.37 5.93
C ILE A 139 -5.69 9.65 6.65
N ARG A 140 -4.57 10.27 6.24
CA ARG A 140 -4.12 11.55 6.80
C ARG A 140 -5.02 12.70 6.39
N GLU A 141 -5.40 12.77 5.12
CA GLU A 141 -6.34 13.77 4.61
C GLU A 141 -7.68 13.71 5.35
N MET A 142 -8.27 12.53 5.55
CA MET A 142 -9.52 12.37 6.35
C MET A 142 -9.38 12.79 7.82
N ARG A 143 -8.16 12.90 8.35
CA ARG A 143 -7.92 13.36 9.73
C ARG A 143 -7.75 14.87 9.80
N GLU A 144 -7.24 15.47 8.73
CA GLU A 144 -6.95 16.90 8.63
C GLU A 144 -8.11 17.69 8.00
N SER A 145 -9.02 17.00 7.32
CA SER A 145 -10.24 17.52 6.70
C SER A 145 -11.31 17.89 7.74
N ASP A 146 -11.91 19.07 7.56
CA ASP A 146 -13.14 19.49 8.25
C ASP A 146 -14.39 19.32 7.34
N ASP A 147 -14.26 18.64 6.18
CA ASP A 147 -15.29 18.53 5.14
C ASP A 147 -15.74 17.08 4.90
N ASP A 148 -16.89 16.73 5.47
CA ASP A 148 -17.54 15.41 5.36
C ASP A 148 -17.70 14.91 3.92
N VAL A 149 -17.83 15.81 2.93
CA VAL A 149 -18.00 15.43 1.51
C VAL A 149 -16.69 14.91 0.93
N ASN A 150 -15.57 15.55 1.29
CA ASN A 150 -14.24 15.11 0.84
C ASN A 150 -13.87 13.79 1.52
N ASP A 151 -14.23 13.62 2.79
CA ASP A 151 -14.00 12.37 3.53
C ASP A 151 -14.70 11.17 2.88
N GLU A 152 -15.95 11.35 2.42
CA GLU A 152 -16.65 10.29 1.70
C GLU A 152 -15.97 9.92 0.39
N GLN A 153 -15.52 10.91 -0.38
CA GLN A 153 -14.77 10.65 -1.61
C GLN A 153 -13.42 9.97 -1.34
N ILE A 154 -12.69 10.40 -0.31
CA ILE A 154 -11.42 9.79 0.09
C ILE A 154 -11.63 8.34 0.55
N LEU A 155 -12.70 8.07 1.30
CA LEU A 155 -13.06 6.72 1.69
C LEU A 155 -13.40 5.84 0.48
N ALA A 156 -14.09 6.37 -0.53
CA ALA A 156 -14.37 5.65 -1.78
C ALA A 156 -13.06 5.28 -2.51
N ILE A 157 -12.10 6.21 -2.57
CA ILE A 157 -10.78 6.00 -3.18
C ILE A 157 -10.00 4.90 -2.45
N ILE A 158 -9.92 4.98 -1.12
CA ILE A 158 -9.24 3.97 -0.29
C ILE A 158 -9.90 2.61 -0.49
N THR A 159 -11.23 2.56 -0.47
CA THR A 159 -12.01 1.32 -0.65
C THR A 159 -11.73 0.69 -2.01
N ALA A 160 -11.75 1.47 -3.09
CA ALA A 160 -11.48 0.96 -4.44
C ALA A 160 -10.07 0.39 -4.57
N LEU A 161 -9.06 1.12 -4.06
CA LEU A 161 -7.68 0.65 -4.07
C LEU A 161 -7.52 -0.60 -3.21
N TRP A 162 -8.19 -0.66 -2.05
CA TRP A 162 -8.12 -1.82 -1.17
C TRP A 162 -8.78 -3.06 -1.75
N ALA A 163 -9.92 -2.90 -2.43
CA ALA A 163 -10.58 -3.97 -3.16
C ALA A 163 -9.68 -4.55 -4.26
N ARG A 164 -8.95 -3.70 -5.00
CA ARG A 164 -7.97 -4.15 -5.98
C ARG A 164 -6.83 -4.95 -5.35
N LEU A 165 -6.26 -4.44 -4.25
CA LEU A 165 -5.19 -5.11 -3.54
C LEU A 165 -5.63 -6.45 -2.94
N TYR A 166 -6.86 -6.54 -2.44
CA TYR A 166 -7.47 -7.79 -1.97
C TYR A 166 -7.60 -8.82 -3.10
N GLU A 167 -8.11 -8.41 -4.28
CA GLU A 167 -8.27 -9.31 -5.42
C GLU A 167 -6.92 -9.81 -5.96
N LEU A 168 -5.88 -8.98 -5.91
CA LEU A 168 -4.55 -9.36 -6.35
C LEU A 168 -3.98 -10.53 -5.53
N ILE A 169 -4.21 -10.53 -4.22
CA ILE A 169 -3.84 -11.63 -3.33
C ILE A 169 -4.65 -12.88 -3.62
N ARG A 170 -5.97 -12.72 -3.77
CA ARG A 170 -6.91 -13.83 -3.91
C ARG A 170 -6.74 -14.57 -5.23
N SER A 171 -6.35 -13.84 -6.28
CA SER A 171 -6.17 -14.39 -7.62
C SER A 171 -4.88 -15.19 -7.79
N ASP A 172 -4.06 -15.35 -6.73
CA ASP A 172 -2.77 -16.07 -6.73
C ASP A 172 -1.87 -15.66 -7.90
N GLN A 173 -1.93 -14.38 -8.27
CA GLN A 173 -1.14 -13.85 -9.37
C GLN A 173 0.33 -13.74 -8.94
N PRO A 174 1.28 -14.01 -9.85
CA PRO A 174 2.70 -13.98 -9.53
C PRO A 174 3.30 -12.56 -9.47
N SER A 175 2.58 -11.55 -9.99
CA SER A 175 3.05 -10.18 -10.13
C SER A 175 1.88 -9.19 -10.14
N VAL A 176 2.17 -7.90 -9.97
CA VAL A 176 1.16 -6.83 -10.07
C VAL A 176 0.68 -6.69 -11.53
N ASP A 177 -0.63 -6.77 -11.75
CA ASP A 177 -1.20 -6.63 -13.10
C ASP A 177 -1.39 -5.16 -13.53
N ARG A 178 -1.62 -4.97 -14.83
CA ARG A 178 -1.79 -3.64 -15.45
C ARG A 178 -2.99 -2.87 -14.90
N GLU A 179 -4.07 -3.57 -14.58
CA GLU A 179 -5.28 -2.91 -14.06
C GLU A 179 -5.02 -2.40 -12.64
N THR A 180 -4.22 -3.12 -11.85
CA THR A 180 -3.76 -2.68 -10.53
C THR A 180 -2.93 -1.41 -10.63
N ILE A 181 -1.95 -1.37 -11.52
CA ILE A 181 -1.13 -0.17 -11.77
C ILE A 181 -2.02 1.01 -12.17
N ARG A 182 -3.01 0.78 -13.04
CA ARG A 182 -3.96 1.82 -13.44
C ARG A 182 -4.85 2.27 -12.28
N ASP A 183 -5.31 1.35 -11.43
CA ASP A 183 -6.09 1.67 -10.22
C ASP A 183 -5.26 2.46 -9.19
N ILE A 184 -3.95 2.22 -9.08
CA ILE A 184 -3.04 3.07 -8.29
C ILE A 184 -2.98 4.49 -8.89
N GLY A 185 -2.87 4.60 -10.21
CA GLY A 185 -2.93 5.88 -10.93
C GLY A 185 -4.26 6.62 -10.71
N ARG A 186 -5.39 5.89 -10.71
CA ARG A 186 -6.72 6.44 -10.41
C ARG A 186 -6.81 6.92 -8.97
N ALA A 187 -6.31 6.13 -8.01
CA ALA A 187 -6.29 6.53 -6.61
C ALA A 187 -5.58 7.88 -6.42
N ARG A 188 -4.39 8.04 -7.01
CA ARG A 188 -3.65 9.30 -7.04
C ARG A 188 -4.45 10.44 -7.68
N TYR A 189 -4.99 10.20 -8.87
CA TYR A 189 -5.72 11.21 -9.63
C TYR A 189 -6.96 11.72 -8.88
N TYR A 190 -7.77 10.81 -8.34
CA TYR A 190 -8.98 11.17 -7.61
C TYR A 190 -8.69 11.74 -6.22
N LEU A 191 -7.61 11.30 -5.56
CA LEU A 191 -7.19 11.88 -4.28
C LEU A 191 -6.79 13.34 -4.45
N ALA A 192 -5.93 13.66 -5.43
CA ALA A 192 -5.56 15.04 -5.72
C ALA A 192 -6.78 15.93 -6.04
N ARG A 193 -7.78 15.37 -6.73
CA ARG A 193 -9.05 16.09 -6.98
C ARG A 193 -9.86 16.33 -5.72
N ALA A 194 -9.87 15.37 -4.78
CA ALA A 194 -10.60 15.48 -3.52
C ALA A 194 -9.95 16.48 -2.55
N THR A 195 -8.61 16.57 -2.56
CA THR A 195 -7.85 17.50 -1.70
C THR A 195 -7.72 18.91 -2.28
N GLY A 196 -8.19 19.13 -3.51
CA GLY A 196 -8.07 20.42 -4.20
C GLY A 196 -6.70 20.68 -4.83
N ASP A 197 -5.83 19.67 -4.84
CA ASP A 197 -4.56 19.71 -5.56
C ASP A 197 -4.77 19.64 -7.08
N VAL A 198 -3.74 20.03 -7.84
CA VAL A 198 -3.76 19.84 -9.29
C VAL A 198 -3.47 18.37 -9.57
N PRO A 199 -4.45 17.58 -10.06
CA PRO A 199 -4.19 16.20 -10.39
C PRO A 199 -3.20 16.13 -11.54
N GLU A 200 -2.38 15.08 -11.53
CA GLU A 200 -1.55 14.76 -12.69
C GLU A 200 -2.43 14.34 -13.88
N LYS A 201 -1.80 13.73 -14.88
CA LYS A 201 -2.51 13.21 -16.05
C LYS A 201 -3.59 12.22 -15.60
N ASN A 202 -4.73 12.26 -16.29
CA ASN A 202 -5.78 11.27 -16.08
C ASN A 202 -5.25 9.90 -16.55
N PRO A 203 -5.29 8.85 -15.70
CA PRO A 203 -4.74 7.53 -16.03
C PRO A 203 -5.42 6.86 -17.23
N GLU A 204 -6.66 7.22 -17.57
CA GLU A 204 -7.32 6.74 -18.79
C GLU A 204 -6.72 7.30 -20.09
N LYS A 205 -5.89 8.35 -19.98
CA LYS A 205 -5.25 9.02 -21.12
C LYS A 205 -3.75 8.74 -21.19
N GLN A 206 -3.20 7.99 -20.24
CA GLN A 206 -1.79 7.60 -20.20
C GLN A 206 -1.61 6.21 -20.80
N ASP A 207 -0.43 5.96 -21.36
CA ASP A 207 -0.05 4.61 -21.76
C ASP A 207 0.36 3.76 -20.54
N ASP A 208 0.20 2.44 -20.67
CA ASP A 208 0.48 1.49 -19.57
C ASP A 208 1.95 1.58 -19.11
N ASP A 209 2.89 1.85 -20.02
CA ASP A 209 4.32 1.94 -19.69
C ASP A 209 4.67 3.23 -18.93
N GLU A 210 3.98 4.34 -19.22
CA GLU A 210 4.04 5.57 -18.43
C GLU A 210 3.47 5.34 -17.03
N LEU A 211 2.30 4.72 -16.91
CA LEU A 211 1.72 4.40 -15.59
C LEU A 211 2.59 3.45 -14.77
N TYR A 212 3.19 2.45 -15.41
CA TYR A 212 4.12 1.52 -14.76
C TYR A 212 5.34 2.26 -14.19
N ARG A 213 5.97 3.11 -14.99
CA ARG A 213 7.11 3.92 -14.56
C ARG A 213 6.74 4.89 -13.43
N ASP A 214 5.60 5.57 -13.55
CA ASP A 214 5.10 6.48 -12.51
C ASP A 214 4.91 5.74 -11.17
N ALA A 215 4.41 4.50 -11.21
CA ALA A 215 4.21 3.66 -10.01
C ALA A 215 5.54 3.21 -9.40
N LEU A 216 6.52 2.81 -10.22
CA LEU A 216 7.87 2.45 -9.77
C LEU A 216 8.60 3.65 -9.15
N GLU A 217 8.56 4.79 -9.82
CA GLU A 217 9.16 6.04 -9.36
C GLU A 217 8.64 6.43 -7.97
N LEU A 218 7.32 6.41 -7.79
CA LEU A 218 6.70 6.63 -6.48
C LEU A 218 7.19 5.61 -5.44
N GLY A 219 7.19 4.32 -5.79
CA GLY A 219 7.66 3.25 -4.92
C GLY A 219 9.11 3.46 -4.46
N ALA A 220 9.98 3.92 -5.36
CA ALA A 220 11.37 4.22 -5.05
C ALA A 220 11.54 5.45 -4.14
N VAL A 221 10.71 6.49 -4.31
CA VAL A 221 10.67 7.63 -3.38
C VAL A 221 10.22 7.19 -1.98
N VAL A 222 9.22 6.31 -1.90
CA VAL A 222 8.77 5.71 -0.64
C VAL A 222 9.90 4.89 -0.01
N ALA A 223 10.54 4.00 -0.77
CA ALA A 223 11.67 3.21 -0.31
C ALA A 223 12.83 4.09 0.19
N TYR A 224 13.17 5.14 -0.55
CA TYR A 224 14.19 6.11 -0.16
C TYR A 224 13.89 6.78 1.18
N THR A 225 12.64 7.19 1.37
CA THR A 225 12.20 7.89 2.58
C THR A 225 12.26 6.99 3.81
N HIS A 226 11.99 5.69 3.65
CA HIS A 226 11.80 4.76 4.76
C HIS A 226 12.96 3.80 5.03
N LEU A 227 13.75 3.40 4.03
CA LEU A 227 14.79 2.38 4.17
C LEU A 227 16.19 2.95 4.50
N SER A 228 16.33 4.26 4.68
CA SER A 228 17.64 4.91 4.92
C SER A 228 18.70 4.55 3.88
N ILE A 229 18.29 4.47 2.62
CA ILE A 229 19.18 4.20 1.48
C ILE A 229 19.77 5.51 0.92
N SER A 230 20.90 5.39 0.20
CA SER A 230 21.52 6.53 -0.48
C SER A 230 20.73 6.95 -1.73
N VAL A 231 20.97 8.17 -2.21
CA VAL A 231 20.37 8.67 -3.47
C VAL A 231 20.74 7.76 -4.65
N ASN A 232 21.98 7.24 -4.70
CA ASN A 232 22.41 6.31 -5.75
C ASN A 232 21.59 5.02 -5.70
N ARG A 233 21.39 4.45 -4.51
CA ARG A 233 20.59 3.24 -4.37
C ARG A 233 19.13 3.48 -4.77
N GLY A 234 18.56 4.64 -4.42
CA GLY A 234 17.22 5.03 -4.87
C GLY A 234 17.12 5.16 -6.39
N ALA A 235 18.13 5.75 -7.04
CA ALA A 235 18.19 5.88 -8.49
C ALA A 235 18.31 4.53 -9.20
N GLU A 236 19.10 3.60 -8.64
CA GLU A 236 19.24 2.22 -9.14
C GLU A 236 17.92 1.44 -9.12
N LEU A 237 17.02 1.69 -8.16
CA LEU A 237 15.74 0.98 -8.05
C LEU A 237 14.80 1.25 -9.23
N VAL A 238 15.04 2.32 -9.99
CA VAL A 238 14.17 2.79 -11.08
C VAL A 238 14.96 3.09 -12.35
N ASP A 239 16.18 2.57 -12.46
CA ASP A 239 17.08 2.76 -13.60
C ASP A 239 17.27 4.24 -14.01
N LEU A 240 17.28 5.13 -13.03
CA LEU A 240 17.51 6.56 -13.23
C LEU A 240 18.97 6.93 -12.96
N SER A 241 19.40 8.06 -13.55
CA SER A 241 20.62 8.72 -13.09
C SER A 241 20.40 9.32 -11.69
N GLN A 242 21.48 9.47 -10.92
CA GLN A 242 21.43 10.12 -9.60
C GLN A 242 20.75 11.49 -9.66
N GLN A 243 21.04 12.30 -10.68
CA GLN A 243 20.46 13.64 -10.85
C GLN A 243 18.96 13.57 -11.15
N ALA A 244 18.53 12.66 -12.04
CA ALA A 244 17.12 12.45 -12.34
C ALA A 244 16.34 11.98 -11.09
N PHE A 245 16.96 11.15 -10.24
CA PHE A 245 16.34 10.75 -8.99
C PHE A 245 16.23 11.91 -7.98
N ILE A 246 17.20 12.83 -7.92
CA ILE A 246 17.09 14.04 -7.09
C ILE A 246 15.94 14.95 -7.55
N GLU A 247 15.77 15.09 -8.86
CA GLU A 247 14.63 15.82 -9.44
C GLU A 247 13.30 15.14 -9.10
N LEU A 248 13.27 13.80 -9.15
CA LEU A 248 12.12 13.01 -8.72
C LEU A 248 11.80 13.20 -7.24
N LEU A 249 12.80 13.15 -6.35
CA LEU A 249 12.61 13.43 -4.91
C LEU A 249 12.01 14.81 -4.67
N SER A 250 12.44 15.81 -5.46
CA SER A 250 11.95 17.18 -5.35
C SER A 250 10.48 17.30 -5.79
N LYS A 251 10.01 16.50 -6.76
CA LYS A 251 8.60 16.42 -7.18
C LYS A 251 7.67 15.98 -6.04
N TYR A 252 8.19 15.22 -5.08
CA TYR A 252 7.46 14.70 -3.92
C TYR A 252 7.85 15.39 -2.60
N ASP A 253 8.48 16.57 -2.67
CA ASP A 253 8.93 17.35 -1.51
C ASP A 253 9.86 16.58 -0.53
N VAL A 254 10.60 15.61 -1.05
CA VAL A 254 11.56 14.82 -0.27
C VAL A 254 12.96 15.43 -0.39
N GLN A 255 13.56 15.78 0.74
CA GLN A 255 14.92 16.32 0.78
C GLN A 255 15.96 15.21 0.54
N PRO A 256 16.93 15.41 -0.39
CA PRO A 256 18.02 14.46 -0.56
C PRO A 256 18.93 14.42 0.67
N ARG A 257 19.03 13.25 1.28
CA ARG A 257 20.07 12.86 2.23
C ARG A 257 21.38 12.67 1.46
N TYR A 258 22.15 13.75 1.36
CA TYR A 258 23.55 13.63 0.97
C TYR A 258 24.29 12.92 2.11
N GLY A 259 24.89 11.77 1.83
CA GLY A 259 25.91 11.22 2.73
C GLY A 259 27.03 12.25 2.96
N PRO A 260 27.88 12.06 3.97
CA PRO A 260 28.98 12.99 4.24
C PRO A 260 29.79 13.22 2.95
N GLN A 261 29.85 14.47 2.49
CA GLN A 261 30.48 14.84 1.21
C GLN A 261 32.01 14.72 1.24
N SER A 262 32.59 14.40 2.39
CA SER A 262 34.00 14.09 2.54
C SER A 262 34.23 13.15 3.74
N PRO A 263 35.37 12.42 3.77
CA PRO A 263 35.73 11.57 4.90
C PRO A 263 35.87 12.34 6.23
N GLU A 264 36.13 13.65 6.18
CA GLU A 264 36.24 14.47 7.40
C GLU A 264 34.90 14.58 8.15
N LYS A 265 33.76 14.54 7.44
CA LYS A 265 32.41 14.60 8.05
C LYS A 265 31.95 13.29 8.71
N LEU A 266 32.73 12.21 8.61
CA LEU A 266 32.46 10.95 9.33
C LEU A 266 32.88 11.01 10.81
N TYR A 267 33.68 12.02 11.20
CA TYR A 267 34.28 12.12 12.53
C TYR A 267 33.83 13.38 13.31
N GLU A 268 32.88 14.17 12.78
CA GLU A 268 32.42 15.42 13.42
C GLU A 268 31.25 15.22 14.40
N ASP A 269 30.60 14.05 14.43
CA ASP A 269 29.47 13.76 15.34
C ASP A 269 29.88 13.14 16.69
N ASP A 270 31.18 13.05 17.01
CA ASP A 270 31.72 12.56 18.28
C ASP A 270 32.35 13.70 19.14
N VAL A 271 31.64 14.81 19.34
CA VAL A 271 31.95 15.82 20.40
C VAL A 271 30.70 16.28 21.13
#